data_AF-A0A3L9JBP3-F1
#
_entry.id   AF-A0A3L9JBP3-F1
#
_cell.length_a   1.000
_cell.length_b   1.000
_cell.length_c   1.000
_cell.angle_alpha   90.00
_cell.angle_beta   90.00
_cell.angle_gamma   90.00
#
_symmetry.space_group_name_H-M   'P 1'
#
loop_
_entity.id
_entity.type
_entity.pdbx_description
1 polymer ?
#
loop_
_entity_poly.entity_id
_entity_poly.type
_entity_poly.pdbx_seq_one_letter_code
_entity_poly.pdbx_strand_id
1 'polypeptide(L)'
;MSAQKPGLHPRNRHHSRYDLATLCQVNPELRQFLTLTPAGEQSVDFANPLAVKALNKALLAHFYAVANWDIPDGFLCPPVPGRADYIHHLADLLAEASGTIPANASILDIGVGANCIYPLIGVHEYGWRFTGSETSSQALSSAQAIIS
;
A
#
# COMPACT_ATOMS: atom_id res chain seq x y z
N MET A 1 -6.78 20.40 11.92
CA MET A 1 -5.92 20.12 10.76
C MET A 1 -5.00 18.98 11.15
N SER A 2 -5.09 17.85 10.45
CA SER A 2 -4.25 16.68 10.72
C SER A 2 -2.79 17.02 10.45
N ALA A 3 -1.88 16.74 11.39
CA ALA A 3 -0.45 16.95 11.15
C ALA A 3 0.01 16.11 9.94
N GLN A 4 0.69 16.75 8.99
CA GLN A 4 1.30 16.07 7.83
C GLN A 4 2.61 15.38 8.26
N LYS A 5 2.85 14.17 7.78
CA LYS A 5 4.12 13.46 7.95
C LYS A 5 5.16 14.11 7.03
N PRO A 6 6.21 14.76 7.56
CA PRO A 6 7.28 15.30 6.72
C PRO A 6 7.99 14.15 5.98
N GLY A 7 8.31 14.37 4.69
CA GLY A 7 9.18 13.48 3.92
C GLY A 7 8.52 12.55 2.90
N LEU A 8 7.18 12.50 2.83
CA LEU A 8 6.51 11.80 1.72
C LEU A 8 6.36 12.72 0.49
N HIS A 9 6.25 12.11 -0.69
CA HIS A 9 6.02 12.77 -1.95
C HIS A 9 4.68 13.54 -1.96
N PRO A 10 4.57 14.76 -2.51
CA PRO A 10 3.33 15.58 -2.44
C PRO A 10 2.04 14.91 -2.93
N ARG A 11 2.13 14.01 -3.92
CA ARG A 11 0.98 13.22 -4.44
C ARG A 11 0.54 12.05 -3.53
N ASN A 12 1.30 11.74 -2.48
CA ASN A 12 1.05 10.58 -1.61
C ASN A 12 -0.23 10.78 -0.77
N ARG A 13 -1.19 9.85 -0.84
CA ARG A 13 -2.46 9.96 -0.09
C ARG A 13 -2.28 9.86 1.43
N HIS A 14 -1.14 9.36 1.89
CA HIS A 14 -0.89 8.99 3.30
C HIS A 14 -0.15 10.06 4.12
N HIS A 15 -0.17 11.31 3.68
CA HIS A 15 0.43 12.45 4.39
C HIS A 15 -0.17 12.68 5.77
N SER A 16 -1.48 12.45 5.93
CA SER A 16 -2.18 12.73 7.17
C SER A 16 -2.12 11.56 8.14
N ARG A 17 -2.47 11.83 9.40
CA ARG A 17 -2.85 10.77 10.34
C ARG A 17 -4.00 9.93 9.77
N TYR A 18 -3.97 8.63 10.05
CA TYR A 18 -5.00 7.72 9.60
C TYR A 18 -6.32 8.01 10.28
N ASP A 19 -7.39 8.11 9.50
CA ASP A 19 -8.75 8.06 10.01
C ASP A 19 -9.10 6.60 10.36
N LEU A 20 -8.73 6.18 11.56
CA LEU A 20 -8.93 4.80 12.04
C LEU A 20 -10.41 4.42 12.09
N ALA A 21 -11.32 5.40 12.28
CA ALA A 21 -12.75 5.13 12.27
C ALA A 21 -13.20 4.68 10.87
N THR A 22 -12.82 5.44 9.83
CA THR A 22 -13.09 5.09 8.43
C THR A 22 -12.42 3.77 8.04
N LEU A 23 -11.14 3.57 8.42
CA LEU A 23 -10.44 2.32 8.11
C LEU A 23 -11.07 1.10 8.77
N CYS A 24 -11.61 1.23 9.99
CA CYS A 24 -12.35 0.15 10.65
C CYS A 24 -13.73 -0.12 10.02
N GLN A 25 -14.31 0.83 9.29
CA GLN A 25 -15.53 0.56 8.50
C GLN A 25 -15.20 -0.32 7.29
N VAL A 26 -14.09 -0.03 6.60
CA VAL A 26 -13.66 -0.79 5.41
C VAL A 26 -13.07 -2.16 5.78
N ASN A 27 -12.30 -2.25 6.87
CA ASN A 27 -11.78 -3.51 7.39
C ASN A 27 -12.11 -3.66 8.89
N PRO A 28 -13.26 -4.27 9.24
CA PRO A 28 -13.70 -4.40 10.63
C PRO A 28 -12.73 -5.09 11.58
N GLU A 29 -11.90 -5.99 11.07
CA GLU A 29 -10.87 -6.70 11.83
C GLU A 29 -9.84 -5.75 12.46
N LEU A 30 -9.59 -4.58 11.85
CA LEU A 30 -8.64 -3.60 12.39
C LEU A 30 -9.00 -3.14 13.82
N ARG A 31 -10.29 -3.18 14.21
CA ARG A 31 -10.75 -2.78 15.54
C ARG A 31 -10.07 -3.54 16.67
N GLN A 32 -9.77 -4.83 16.47
CA GLN A 32 -9.16 -5.67 17.51
C GLN A 32 -7.69 -5.31 17.78
N PHE A 33 -7.09 -4.49 16.91
CA PHE A 33 -5.70 -4.09 16.97
C PHE A 33 -5.51 -2.61 17.33
N LEU A 34 -6.60 -1.91 17.67
CA LEU A 34 -6.52 -0.53 18.14
C LEU A 34 -6.02 -0.49 19.58
N THR A 35 -5.10 0.43 19.82
CA THR A 35 -4.53 0.73 21.14
C THR A 35 -4.63 2.22 21.42
N LEU A 36 -4.34 2.63 22.65
CA LEU A 36 -4.21 4.03 23.03
C LEU A 36 -2.74 4.39 23.16
N THR A 37 -2.37 5.54 22.58
CA THR A 37 -1.08 6.17 22.86
C THR A 37 -1.03 6.67 24.32
N PRO A 38 0.16 6.99 24.86
CA PRO A 38 0.28 7.59 26.19
C PRO A 38 -0.51 8.91 26.35
N ALA A 39 -0.80 9.61 25.25
CA ALA A 39 -1.61 10.82 25.23
C ALA A 39 -3.13 10.55 25.15
N GLY A 40 -3.56 9.29 25.14
CA GLY A 40 -4.97 8.89 25.03
C GLY A 40 -5.54 8.88 23.61
N GLU A 41 -4.73 9.14 22.58
CA GLU A 41 -5.17 9.06 21.18
C GLU A 41 -5.23 7.61 20.70
N GLN A 42 -6.21 7.26 19.85
CA GLN A 42 -6.25 5.97 19.19
C GLN A 42 -5.07 5.79 18.23
N SER A 43 -4.48 4.59 18.24
CA SER A 43 -3.39 4.17 17.38
C SER A 43 -3.53 2.68 17.06
N VAL A 44 -2.65 2.17 16.20
CA VAL A 44 -2.44 0.74 15.95
C VAL A 44 -1.18 0.30 16.69
N ASP A 45 -1.16 -0.94 17.18
CA ASP A 45 0.07 -1.56 17.69
C ASP A 45 1.00 -1.94 16.52
N PHE A 46 1.96 -1.09 16.21
CA PHE A 46 2.92 -1.32 15.12
C PHE A 46 3.96 -2.41 15.42
N ALA A 47 4.05 -2.90 16.66
CA ALA A 47 4.91 -4.03 17.01
C ALA A 47 4.24 -5.38 16.71
N ASN A 48 2.91 -5.40 16.56
CA ASN A 48 2.15 -6.60 16.23
C ASN A 48 2.03 -6.78 14.70
N PRO A 49 2.62 -7.84 14.11
CA PRO A 49 2.55 -8.07 12.67
C PRO A 49 1.12 -8.20 12.12
N LEU A 50 0.19 -8.77 12.90
CA LEU A 50 -1.22 -8.92 12.50
C LEU A 50 -1.93 -7.56 12.47
N ALA A 51 -1.62 -6.68 13.42
CA ALA A 51 -2.12 -5.32 13.44
C ALA A 51 -1.63 -4.51 12.23
N VAL A 52 -0.35 -4.65 11.89
CA VAL A 52 0.24 -4.03 10.69
C VAL A 52 -0.41 -4.57 9.41
N LYS A 53 -0.65 -5.88 9.32
CA LYS A 53 -1.34 -6.51 8.20
C LYS A 53 -2.78 -6.00 8.06
N ALA A 54 -3.55 -5.95 9.15
CA ALA A 54 -4.92 -5.44 9.15
C ALA A 54 -5.00 -3.95 8.75
N LEU A 55 -4.03 -3.14 9.20
CA LEU A 55 -3.93 -1.74 8.80
C LEU A 55 -3.64 -1.60 7.31
N ASN A 56 -2.65 -2.32 6.77
CA ASN A 56 -2.32 -2.23 5.35
C ASN A 56 -3.46 -2.74 4.46
N LYS A 57 -4.18 -3.79 4.87
CA LYS A 57 -5.41 -4.25 4.21
C LYS A 57 -6.47 -3.16 4.16
N ALA A 58 -6.69 -2.45 5.28
CA ALA A 58 -7.64 -1.34 5.33
C ALA A 58 -7.23 -0.17 4.42
N LEU A 59 -5.94 0.18 4.41
CA LEU A 59 -5.41 1.23 3.54
C LEU A 59 -5.57 0.88 2.07
N LEU A 60 -5.27 -0.37 1.69
CA LEU A 60 -5.41 -0.85 0.31
C LEU A 60 -6.86 -0.86 -0.16
N ALA A 61 -7.78 -1.32 0.68
CA ALA A 61 -9.20 -1.28 0.36
C ALA A 61 -9.73 0.15 0.24
N HIS A 62 -9.37 1.04 1.17
CA HIS A 62 -9.91 2.40 1.21
C HIS A 62 -9.31 3.32 0.12
N PHE A 63 -7.99 3.30 -0.06
CA PHE A 63 -7.30 4.26 -0.93
C PHE A 63 -7.01 3.74 -2.33
N TYR A 64 -7.01 2.42 -2.53
CA TYR A 64 -6.59 1.78 -3.79
C TYR A 64 -7.62 0.80 -4.36
N ALA A 65 -8.82 0.71 -3.74
CA ALA A 65 -9.91 -0.17 -4.15
C ALA A 65 -9.55 -1.67 -4.20
N VAL A 66 -8.61 -2.12 -3.36
CA VAL A 66 -8.22 -3.54 -3.26
C VAL A 66 -8.96 -4.22 -2.11
N ALA A 67 -10.07 -4.89 -2.41
CA ALA A 67 -10.96 -5.43 -1.38
C ALA A 67 -10.42 -6.68 -0.66
N ASN A 68 -9.85 -7.62 -1.42
CA ASN A 68 -9.51 -8.96 -0.93
C ASN A 68 -8.01 -9.16 -0.75
N TRP A 69 -7.31 -8.12 -0.26
CA TRP A 69 -5.87 -8.21 -0.03
C TRP A 69 -5.57 -9.09 1.18
N ASP A 70 -4.77 -10.13 0.96
CA ASP A 70 -4.23 -11.00 2.00
C ASP A 70 -2.85 -11.53 1.57
N ILE A 71 -2.04 -11.92 2.55
CA ILE A 71 -0.69 -12.48 2.33
C ILE A 71 -0.47 -13.69 3.23
N PRO A 72 0.19 -14.77 2.74
CA PRO A 72 0.51 -15.93 3.57
C PRO A 72 1.48 -15.57 4.69
N ASP A 73 1.46 -16.36 5.76
CA ASP A 73 2.40 -16.23 6.87
C ASP A 73 3.85 -16.40 6.39
N GLY A 74 4.76 -15.66 7.03
CA GLY A 74 6.18 -15.64 6.67
C GLY A 74 6.55 -14.73 5.51
N PHE A 75 5.58 -14.13 4.81
CA PHE A 75 5.84 -13.13 3.76
C PHE A 75 5.81 -11.70 4.31
N LEU A 76 6.53 -10.82 3.62
CA LEU A 76 6.62 -9.41 3.99
C LEU A 76 5.27 -8.70 3.83
N CYS A 77 4.75 -8.14 4.93
CA CYS A 77 3.70 -7.13 4.91
C CYS A 77 4.31 -5.76 4.61
N PRO A 78 4.08 -5.16 3.42
CA PRO A 78 4.71 -3.92 3.06
C PRO A 78 3.98 -2.72 3.72
N PRO A 79 4.69 -1.71 4.24
CA PRO A 79 4.07 -0.46 4.65
C PRO A 79 3.59 0.32 3.42
N VAL A 80 2.27 0.35 3.20
CA VAL A 80 1.63 0.97 2.03
C VAL A 80 2.11 2.41 1.74
N PRO A 81 2.21 3.32 2.74
CA PRO A 81 2.63 4.71 2.47
C PRO A 81 3.99 4.83 1.79
N GLY A 82 4.97 4.03 2.23
CA GLY A 82 6.32 4.07 1.67
C GLY A 82 6.39 3.45 0.27
N ARG A 83 5.50 2.50 -0.04
CA ARG A 83 5.42 1.89 -1.38
C ARG A 83 4.73 2.83 -2.38
N ALA A 84 3.70 3.55 -1.93
CA ALA A 84 3.09 4.63 -2.72
C ALA A 84 4.09 5.75 -3.00
N ASP A 85 4.92 6.07 -2.01
CA ASP A 85 5.96 7.09 -2.15
C ASP A 85 6.92 6.78 -3.31
N TYR A 86 7.39 5.54 -3.35
CA TYR A 86 8.26 5.08 -4.43
C TYR A 86 7.55 5.16 -5.79
N ILE A 87 6.30 4.73 -5.88
CA ILE A 87 5.52 4.84 -7.13
C ILE A 87 5.40 6.30 -7.61
N HIS A 88 5.20 7.24 -6.69
CA HIS A 88 5.16 8.65 -7.07
C HIS A 88 6.51 9.21 -7.51
N HIS A 89 7.61 8.82 -6.87
CA HIS A 89 8.95 9.18 -7.33
C HIS A 89 9.29 8.56 -8.70
N LEU A 90 8.87 7.32 -8.95
CA LEU A 90 8.98 6.70 -10.28
C LEU A 90 8.23 7.50 -11.34
N ALA A 91 7.05 8.02 -11.02
CA ALA A 91 6.27 8.85 -11.95
C ALA A 91 6.98 10.17 -12.31
N ASP A 92 7.64 10.80 -11.35
CA ASP A 92 8.47 11.99 -11.64
C ASP A 92 9.66 11.64 -12.51
N LEU A 93 10.38 10.56 -12.19
CA LEU A 93 11.52 10.08 -12.98
C LEU A 93 11.13 9.80 -14.44
N LEU A 94 9.99 9.15 -14.65
CA LEU A 94 9.47 8.89 -16.00
C LEU A 94 9.05 10.18 -16.75
N ALA A 95 8.66 11.21 -16.00
CA ALA A 95 8.30 12.50 -16.58
C ALA A 95 9.52 13.33 -16.99
N GLU A 96 10.72 13.09 -16.43
CA GLU A 96 11.92 13.88 -16.75
C GLU A 96 12.23 13.94 -18.24
N ALA A 97 11.97 12.87 -18.98
CA ALA A 97 12.26 12.79 -20.41
C ALA A 97 11.28 13.62 -21.29
N SER A 98 10.04 13.83 -20.84
CA SER A 98 8.97 14.44 -21.66
C SER A 98 8.29 15.65 -21.03
N GLY A 99 8.59 15.96 -19.77
CA GLY A 99 7.89 16.95 -18.95
C GLY A 99 6.50 16.49 -18.47
N THR A 100 6.04 15.29 -18.83
CA THR A 100 4.72 14.78 -18.45
C THR A 100 4.80 13.34 -17.98
N ILE A 101 4.01 12.97 -16.97
CA ILE A 101 3.92 11.58 -16.51
C ILE A 101 3.27 10.75 -17.63
N PRO A 102 3.92 9.68 -18.12
CA PRO A 102 3.34 8.87 -19.18
C PRO A 102 2.07 8.17 -18.70
N ALA A 103 0.97 8.29 -19.47
CA ALA A 103 -0.29 7.62 -19.14
C ALA A 103 -0.24 6.10 -19.36
N ASN A 104 0.57 5.63 -20.32
CA ASN A 104 0.61 4.24 -20.76
C ASN A 104 1.98 3.59 -20.50
N ALA A 105 2.55 3.78 -19.32
CA ALA A 105 3.81 3.14 -18.97
C ALA A 105 3.63 1.62 -18.81
N SER A 106 4.62 0.86 -19.27
CA SER A 106 4.74 -0.58 -19.01
C SER A 106 5.91 -0.81 -18.07
N ILE A 107 5.63 -1.30 -16.87
CA ILE A 107 6.60 -1.43 -15.77
C ILE A 107 6.89 -2.92 -15.54
N LEU A 108 8.17 -3.26 -15.36
CA LEU A 108 8.59 -4.57 -14.87
C LEU A 108 8.88 -4.45 -13.37
N ASP A 109 8.12 -5.16 -12.55
CA ASP A 109 8.38 -5.32 -11.12
C ASP A 109 9.15 -6.62 -10.87
N ILE A 110 10.37 -6.51 -10.35
CA ILE A 110 11.27 -7.64 -10.12
C ILE A 110 11.22 -8.02 -8.65
N GLY A 111 10.71 -9.21 -8.33
CA GLY A 111 10.41 -9.61 -6.96
C GLY A 111 9.10 -8.98 -6.48
N VAL A 112 8.01 -9.20 -7.23
CA VAL A 112 6.68 -8.62 -6.93
C VAL A 112 6.15 -9.07 -5.56
N GLY A 113 6.64 -10.19 -5.04
CA GLY A 113 6.31 -10.70 -3.72
C GLY A 113 4.86 -11.15 -3.58
N ALA A 114 4.54 -11.76 -2.44
CA ALA A 114 3.18 -12.25 -2.15
C ALA A 114 2.12 -11.14 -2.04
N ASN A 115 2.57 -9.90 -1.82
CA ASN A 115 1.71 -8.73 -1.57
C ASN A 115 1.32 -7.95 -2.83
N CYS A 116 2.03 -8.12 -3.95
CA CYS A 116 1.75 -7.43 -5.22
C CYS A 116 1.67 -5.89 -5.10
N ILE A 117 2.41 -5.27 -4.17
CA ILE A 117 2.11 -3.92 -3.72
C ILE A 117 2.33 -2.82 -4.78
N TYR A 118 3.41 -2.92 -5.58
CA TYR A 118 3.72 -1.89 -6.58
C TYR A 118 2.74 -1.91 -7.75
N PRO A 119 2.38 -3.08 -8.34
CA PRO A 119 1.33 -3.14 -9.35
C PRO A 119 0.00 -2.57 -8.87
N LEU A 120 -0.45 -2.94 -7.67
CA LEU A 120 -1.74 -2.47 -7.14
C LEU A 120 -1.80 -0.94 -7.05
N ILE A 121 -0.76 -0.33 -6.50
CA ILE A 121 -0.72 1.13 -6.35
C ILE A 121 -0.52 1.82 -7.70
N GLY A 122 0.42 1.34 -8.53
CA GLY A 122 0.73 1.98 -9.81
C GLY A 122 -0.42 1.92 -10.83
N VAL A 123 -1.16 0.81 -10.86
CA VAL A 123 -2.38 0.70 -11.67
C VAL A 123 -3.42 1.71 -11.19
N HIS A 124 -3.64 1.81 -9.88
CA HIS A 124 -4.65 2.71 -9.32
C HIS A 124 -4.30 4.20 -9.53
N GLU A 125 -3.06 4.59 -9.23
CA GLU A 125 -2.66 6.00 -9.27
C GLU A 125 -2.45 6.52 -10.69
N TYR A 126 -1.98 5.67 -11.60
CA TYR A 126 -1.50 6.11 -12.91
C TYR A 126 -2.05 5.33 -14.10
N GLY A 127 -2.85 4.28 -13.88
CA GLY A 127 -3.38 3.43 -14.96
C GLY A 127 -2.33 2.61 -15.69
N TRP A 128 -1.13 2.49 -15.11
CA TRP A 128 0.00 1.82 -15.74
C TRP A 128 -0.20 0.30 -15.83
N ARG A 129 0.48 -0.30 -16.81
CA ARG A 129 0.54 -1.75 -16.95
C ARG A 129 1.77 -2.28 -16.23
N PHE A 130 1.60 -3.34 -15.45
CA PHE A 130 2.69 -4.02 -14.77
C PHE A 130 2.88 -5.45 -15.27
N THR A 131 4.13 -5.87 -15.35
CA THR A 131 4.56 -7.27 -15.43
C THR A 131 5.34 -7.56 -14.16
N GLY A 132 4.88 -8.48 -13.31
CA GLY A 132 5.60 -8.90 -12.10
C GLY A 132 6.39 -10.19 -12.34
N SER A 133 7.61 -10.28 -11.81
CA SER A 133 8.38 -11.52 -11.74
C SER A 133 8.63 -11.94 -10.30
N GLU A 134 8.59 -13.24 -10.03
CA GLU A 134 8.81 -13.84 -8.71
C GLU A 134 9.37 -15.25 -8.83
N THR A 135 10.24 -15.62 -7.90
CA THR A 135 10.90 -16.93 -7.81
C THR A 135 10.18 -17.89 -6.86
N SER A 136 9.51 -17.37 -5.84
CA SER A 136 8.71 -18.17 -4.92
C SER A 136 7.33 -18.48 -5.52
N SER A 137 7.06 -19.76 -5.74
CA SER A 137 5.76 -20.22 -6.26
C SER A 137 4.60 -19.84 -5.35
N GLN A 138 4.81 -19.85 -4.03
CA GLN A 138 3.80 -19.44 -3.05
C GLN A 138 3.54 -17.93 -3.10
N ALA A 139 4.58 -17.11 -3.23
CA ALA A 139 4.41 -15.66 -3.41
C ALA A 139 3.68 -15.35 -4.71
N LEU A 140 4.06 -16.01 -5.82
CA LEU A 140 3.43 -15.81 -7.12
C LEU A 140 1.93 -16.18 -7.09
N SER A 141 1.58 -17.31 -6.47
CA SER A 141 0.18 -17.74 -6.30
C SER A 141 -0.63 -16.73 -5.49
N SER A 142 -0.05 -16.21 -4.39
CA SER A 142 -0.68 -15.16 -3.58
C SER A 142 -0.90 -13.88 -4.40
N ALA A 143 0.12 -13.41 -5.11
CA ALA A 143 0.03 -12.21 -5.94
C ALA A 143 -1.05 -12.35 -7.02
N GLN A 144 -1.17 -13.53 -7.64
CA GLN A 144 -2.21 -13.84 -8.62
C GLN A 144 -3.61 -13.83 -8.00
N ALA A 145 -3.78 -14.42 -6.82
CA ALA A 145 -5.05 -14.43 -6.11
C ALA A 145 -5.55 -13.01 -5.75
N ILE A 146 -4.63 -12.08 -5.45
CA ILE A 146 -4.98 -10.69 -5.13
C ILE A 146 -5.55 -9.94 -6.34
N ILE A 147 -5.08 -10.25 -7.56
CA ILE A 147 -5.44 -9.53 -8.79
C ILE A 147 -6.46 -10.26 -9.68
N SER A 148 -6.95 -11.42 -9.23
CA SER A 148 -7.98 -12.22 -9.92
C SER A 148 -9.38 -11.78 -9.53
#